data_AF-A0A1Y1XEF5-F1
#
_entry.id   AF-A0A1Y1XEF5-F1
#
_cell.length_a   1.000
_cell.length_b   1.000
_cell.length_c   1.000
_cell.angle_alpha   90.00
_cell.angle_beta   90.00
_cell.angle_gamma   90.00
#
_symmetry.space_group_name_H-M   'P 1'
#
loop_
_entity.id
_entity.type
_entity.pdbx_description
1 polymer ?
#
loop_
_entity_poly.entity_id
_entity_poly.type
_entity_poly.pdbx_seq_one_letter_code
_entity_poly.pdbx_strand_id
1 'polypeptide(L)'
;MRSYSTSKISLESVKCDRLTIIRTEDSDKSLMSSSSHFIQGWFNVKKPNTLHSCFRVRQKHEAMRLGRHTSYGKRNGTADACIPEAIMWMRRERVLRSLLRKCCESGKIDKHLYHVLYNKSKGNVFKNKHVLWNTFTSLRLKRPACS
;
A
#
# COMPACT_ATOMS: atom_id res chain seq x y z
N MET A 1 17.16 -47.34 11.82
CA MET A 1 15.81 -46.74 11.77
C MET A 1 15.54 -45.84 12.99
N ARG A 2 16.18 -44.65 13.10
CA ARG A 2 15.97 -43.76 14.27
C ARG A 2 16.27 -42.28 13.99
N SER A 3 15.97 -41.81 12.78
CA SER A 3 16.27 -40.43 12.34
C SER A 3 15.02 -39.52 12.23
N TYR A 4 13.82 -40.10 12.42
CA TYR A 4 12.54 -39.42 12.20
C TYR A 4 11.91 -38.82 13.47
N SER A 5 12.30 -39.28 14.67
CA SER A 5 11.73 -38.79 15.93
C SER A 5 12.41 -37.50 16.42
N THR A 6 13.74 -37.41 16.33
CA THR A 6 14.52 -36.24 16.76
C THR A 6 14.29 -35.03 15.86
N SER A 7 14.15 -35.24 14.55
CA SER A 7 13.91 -34.16 13.58
C SER A 7 12.54 -33.48 13.76
N LYS A 8 11.46 -34.23 14.02
CA LYS A 8 10.12 -33.65 14.24
C LYS A 8 10.03 -32.78 15.50
N ILE A 9 10.57 -33.27 16.63
CA ILE A 9 10.58 -32.54 17.90
C ILE A 9 11.38 -31.23 17.77
N SER A 10 12.50 -31.24 17.03
CA SER A 10 13.28 -30.04 16.75
C SER A 10 12.61 -29.06 15.76
N LEU A 11 11.87 -29.56 14.76
CA LEU A 11 11.12 -28.72 13.80
C LEU A 11 9.98 -27.94 14.49
N GLU A 12 9.29 -28.60 15.43
CA GLU A 12 8.16 -28.04 16.17
C GLU A 12 8.59 -26.91 17.12
N SER A 13 9.73 -27.06 17.80
CA SER A 13 10.30 -26.03 18.69
C SER A 13 10.90 -24.81 17.98
N VAL A 14 11.46 -24.97 16.76
CA VAL A 14 12.11 -23.90 15.98
C VAL A 14 11.13 -23.20 15.01
N LYS A 15 9.89 -23.70 14.90
CA LYS A 15 8.83 -23.17 14.01
C LYS A 15 9.32 -23.00 12.57
N CYS A 16 9.92 -24.07 12.02
CA CYS A 16 10.33 -24.10 10.62
C CYS A 16 10.10 -25.47 9.98
N ASP A 17 9.77 -25.47 8.69
CA ASP A 17 9.36 -26.69 7.98
C ASP A 17 10.55 -27.54 7.50
N ARG A 18 11.78 -27.00 7.55
CA ARG A 18 12.97 -27.67 7.04
C ARG A 18 14.26 -27.23 7.74
N LEU A 19 14.84 -28.13 8.53
CA LEU A 19 16.14 -27.95 9.18
C LEU A 19 17.27 -28.65 8.39
N THR A 20 18.48 -28.14 8.52
CA THR A 20 19.73 -28.87 8.23
C THR A 20 20.35 -29.31 9.56
N ILE A 21 20.67 -30.59 9.66
CA ILE A 21 21.43 -31.16 10.78
C ILE A 21 22.88 -31.31 10.32
N ILE A 22 23.82 -30.61 10.97
CA ILE A 22 25.25 -30.70 10.65
C ILE A 22 25.84 -31.89 11.42
N ARG A 23 25.90 -33.08 10.81
CA ARG A 23 26.48 -34.27 11.45
C ARG A 23 27.99 -34.10 11.68
N THR A 24 28.42 -33.97 12.93
CA THR A 24 29.80 -34.24 13.36
C THR A 24 29.87 -35.62 14.00
N GLU A 25 31.01 -36.31 13.89
CA GLU A 25 31.23 -37.67 14.41
C GLU A 25 31.00 -37.81 15.93
N ASP A 26 30.93 -36.67 16.66
CA ASP A 26 30.63 -36.61 18.09
C ASP A 26 29.13 -36.64 18.44
N SER A 27 28.23 -36.67 17.44
CA SER A 27 26.77 -36.61 17.66
C SER A 27 26.18 -37.90 18.25
N ASP A 28 26.88 -39.02 18.14
CA ASP A 28 26.37 -40.35 18.52
C ASP A 28 26.79 -40.78 19.95
N LYS A 29 27.59 -39.98 20.68
CA LYS A 29 28.16 -40.35 22.00
C LYS A 29 27.54 -39.68 23.23
N SER A 30 26.33 -39.13 23.17
CA SER A 30 25.62 -38.66 24.39
C SER A 30 24.15 -39.06 24.41
N LEU A 31 23.92 -40.36 24.61
CA LEU A 31 22.66 -40.79 25.21
C LEU A 31 22.67 -40.36 26.68
N MET A 32 21.68 -39.54 27.06
CA MET A 32 21.27 -39.23 28.43
C MET A 32 22.12 -38.19 29.19
N SER A 33 21.83 -36.91 28.95
CA SER A 33 21.73 -35.86 29.99
C SER A 33 21.14 -34.58 29.37
N SER A 34 19.90 -34.23 29.74
CA SER A 34 19.24 -32.95 29.45
C SER A 34 18.97 -32.62 27.97
N SER A 35 17.83 -33.09 27.45
CA SER A 35 17.27 -32.79 26.11
C SER A 35 17.12 -31.28 25.77
N SER A 36 17.32 -30.38 26.74
CA SER A 36 17.21 -28.92 26.56
C SER A 36 18.41 -28.30 25.84
N HIS A 37 19.63 -28.83 26.02
CA HIS A 37 20.85 -28.22 25.46
C HIS A 37 20.92 -28.28 23.92
N PHE A 38 20.29 -29.26 23.30
CA PHE A 38 20.25 -29.41 21.83
C PHE A 38 19.32 -28.40 21.13
N ILE A 39 18.42 -27.76 21.89
CA ILE A 39 17.47 -26.77 21.38
C ILE A 39 18.15 -25.42 21.17
N GLN A 40 19.30 -25.17 21.82
CA GLN A 40 19.77 -23.81 22.08
C GLN A 40 20.96 -23.29 21.28
N GLY A 41 21.80 -24.06 20.54
CA GLY A 41 23.08 -23.40 20.20
C GLY A 41 23.98 -23.74 19.02
N TRP A 42 23.88 -24.84 18.27
CA TRP A 42 24.89 -25.05 17.20
C TRP A 42 24.49 -26.02 16.09
N PHE A 43 23.80 -27.10 16.44
CA PHE A 43 23.62 -28.25 15.54
C PHE A 43 22.44 -28.13 14.56
N ASN A 44 21.44 -27.31 14.91
CA ASN A 44 20.21 -27.13 14.15
C ASN A 44 20.21 -25.76 13.46
N VAL A 45 20.69 -25.69 12.22
CA VAL A 45 20.65 -24.46 11.41
C VAL A 45 19.38 -24.44 10.57
N LYS A 46 18.60 -23.36 10.68
CA LYS A 46 17.46 -23.11 9.80
C LYS A 46 17.98 -22.87 8.38
N LYS A 47 17.49 -23.65 7.42
CA LYS A 47 17.80 -23.40 6.01
C LYS A 47 17.30 -22.00 5.65
N PRO A 48 18.09 -21.19 4.92
CA PRO A 48 17.58 -19.93 4.40
C PRO A 48 16.39 -20.24 3.48
N ASN A 49 15.38 -19.37 3.53
CA ASN A 49 14.25 -19.48 2.62
C ASN A 49 14.76 -19.38 1.17
N THR A 50 14.10 -20.10 0.25
CA THR A 50 14.40 -19.96 -1.17
C THR A 50 14.23 -18.51 -1.61
N LEU A 51 15.22 -17.97 -2.32
CA LEU A 51 15.24 -16.57 -2.73
C LEU A 51 14.14 -16.31 -3.78
N HIS A 52 13.14 -15.52 -3.41
CA HIS A 52 12.18 -14.94 -4.36
C HIS A 52 12.44 -13.43 -4.47
N SER A 53 13.07 -13.02 -5.58
CA SER A 53 13.36 -11.61 -5.81
C SER A 53 12.18 -10.88 -6.45
N CYS A 54 11.86 -9.68 -5.98
CA CYS A 54 10.81 -8.82 -6.56
C CYS A 54 11.33 -7.93 -7.73
N PHE A 55 12.54 -8.19 -8.23
CA PHE A 55 13.22 -7.33 -9.22
C PHE A 55 12.38 -7.13 -10.49
N ARG A 56 11.91 -8.23 -11.11
CA ARG A 56 11.10 -8.19 -12.33
C ARG A 56 9.77 -7.47 -12.14
N VAL A 57 9.15 -7.64 -10.96
CA VAL A 57 7.88 -6.97 -10.61
C VAL A 57 8.09 -5.47 -10.50
N ARG A 58 9.16 -5.03 -9.83
CA ARG A 58 9.51 -3.61 -9.69
C ARG A 58 9.79 -2.96 -11.04
N GLN A 59 10.58 -3.61 -11.90
CA GLN A 59 10.86 -3.13 -13.25
C GLN A 59 9.57 -2.97 -14.08
N LYS A 60 8.65 -3.95 -14.00
CA LYS A 60 7.34 -3.86 -14.65
C LYS A 60 6.49 -2.72 -14.08
N HIS A 61 6.47 -2.51 -12.77
CA HIS A 61 5.72 -1.42 -12.12
C HIS A 61 6.24 -0.04 -12.53
N GLU A 62 7.55 0.11 -12.67
CA GLU A 62 8.17 1.35 -13.17
C GLU A 62 7.77 1.61 -14.63
N ALA A 63 7.83 0.59 -15.50
CA ALA A 63 7.37 0.71 -16.87
C ALA A 63 5.87 1.06 -16.96
N MET A 64 5.02 0.44 -16.12
CA MET A 64 3.58 0.73 -16.05
C MET A 64 3.30 2.15 -15.54
N ARG A 65 4.10 2.67 -14.62
CA ARG A 65 3.98 4.06 -14.13
C ARG A 65 4.24 5.09 -15.23
N LEU A 66 5.14 4.78 -16.16
CA LEU A 66 5.39 5.57 -17.37
C LEU A 66 4.31 5.35 -18.45
N GLY A 67 3.30 4.52 -18.19
CA GLY A 67 2.19 4.23 -19.11
C GLY A 67 2.42 3.04 -20.03
N ARG A 68 3.57 2.34 -19.97
CA ARG A 68 3.80 1.14 -20.78
C ARG A 68 2.90 -0.01 -20.31
N HIS A 69 2.59 -0.95 -21.20
CA HIS A 69 1.72 -2.11 -20.90
C HIS A 69 0.27 -1.77 -20.45
N THR A 70 -0.24 -0.57 -20.73
CA THR A 70 -1.61 -0.13 -20.38
C THR A 70 -2.53 0.07 -21.60
N SER A 71 -2.12 -0.44 -22.77
CA SER A 71 -2.87 -0.36 -24.02
C SER A 71 -4.18 -1.16 -23.95
N TYR A 72 -5.13 -0.85 -24.85
CA TYR A 72 -6.45 -1.49 -24.88
C TYR A 72 -6.41 -3.03 -24.88
N GLY A 73 -5.50 -3.65 -25.65
CA GLY A 73 -5.36 -5.11 -25.71
C GLY A 73 -4.80 -5.78 -24.44
N LYS A 74 -4.36 -5.01 -23.44
CA LYS A 74 -3.94 -5.53 -22.12
C LYS A 74 -4.96 -5.26 -21.02
N ARG A 75 -6.04 -4.53 -21.32
CA ARG A 75 -7.10 -4.24 -20.37
C ARG A 75 -8.10 -5.39 -20.39
N ASN A 76 -8.31 -5.99 -19.22
CA ASN A 76 -9.31 -7.04 -19.03
C ASN A 76 -10.39 -6.51 -18.08
N GLY A 77 -11.67 -6.68 -18.44
CA GLY A 77 -12.81 -6.20 -17.66
C GLY A 77 -13.34 -4.83 -18.09
N THR A 78 -14.40 -4.37 -17.42
CA THR A 78 -15.05 -3.07 -17.68
C THR A 78 -14.30 -1.91 -17.02
N ALA A 79 -14.51 -0.69 -17.53
CA ALA A 79 -13.88 0.51 -16.98
C ALA A 79 -14.21 0.72 -15.48
N ASP A 80 -15.46 0.45 -15.10
CA ASP A 80 -15.93 0.57 -13.71
C ASP A 80 -15.31 -0.50 -12.79
N ALA A 81 -14.99 -1.70 -13.30
CA ALA A 81 -14.25 -2.70 -12.54
C ALA A 81 -12.77 -2.32 -12.32
N CYS A 82 -12.15 -1.65 -13.30
CA CYS A 82 -10.76 -1.18 -13.16
C CYS A 82 -10.66 0.01 -12.20
N ILE A 83 -11.48 1.05 -12.42
CA ILE A 83 -11.54 2.26 -11.60
C ILE A 83 -13.02 2.61 -11.43
N PRO A 84 -13.63 2.24 -10.29
CA PRO A 84 -15.05 2.48 -10.11
C PRO A 84 -15.37 3.97 -10.01
N GLU A 85 -16.44 4.37 -10.68
CA GLU A 85 -16.85 5.78 -10.79
C GLU A 85 -17.12 6.38 -9.40
N ALA A 86 -17.69 5.58 -8.49
CA ALA A 86 -17.94 5.98 -7.11
C ALA A 86 -16.66 6.43 -6.38
N ILE A 87 -15.53 5.73 -6.59
CA ILE A 87 -14.24 6.11 -5.99
C ILE A 87 -13.72 7.40 -6.62
N MET A 88 -13.86 7.57 -7.93
CA MET A 88 -13.46 8.81 -8.62
C MET A 88 -14.26 10.02 -8.13
N TRP A 89 -15.58 9.86 -7.94
CA TRP A 89 -16.46 10.88 -7.39
C TRP A 89 -16.08 11.22 -5.95
N MET A 90 -15.90 10.22 -5.08
CA MET A 90 -15.46 10.43 -3.69
C MET A 90 -14.12 11.18 -3.61
N ARG A 91 -13.12 10.76 -4.39
CA ARG A 91 -11.80 11.42 -4.43
C ARG A 91 -11.92 12.88 -4.89
N ARG A 92 -12.69 13.13 -5.94
CA ARG A 92 -12.94 14.47 -6.49
C ARG A 92 -13.58 15.39 -5.45
N GLU A 93 -14.67 14.93 -4.84
CA GLU A 93 -15.42 15.70 -3.86
C GLU A 93 -14.61 16.03 -2.60
N ARG A 94 -13.83 15.06 -2.10
CA ARG A 94 -12.94 15.28 -0.95
C ARG A 94 -11.87 16.34 -1.26
N VAL A 95 -11.28 16.31 -2.45
CA VAL A 95 -10.27 17.30 -2.86
C VAL A 95 -10.87 18.70 -2.97
N LEU A 96 -12.05 18.84 -3.58
CA LEU A 96 -12.72 20.13 -3.72
C LEU A 96 -13.12 20.71 -2.36
N ARG A 97 -13.73 19.89 -1.49
CA ARG A 97 -14.16 20.32 -0.15
C ARG A 97 -12.98 20.63 0.79
N SER A 98 -11.90 19.85 0.72
CA SER A 98 -10.68 20.13 1.46
C SER A 98 -10.06 21.46 1.02
N LEU A 99 -10.07 21.77 -0.29
CA LEU A 99 -9.60 23.06 -0.78
C LEU A 99 -10.43 24.21 -0.24
N LEU A 100 -11.77 24.12 -0.31
CA LEU A 100 -12.65 25.16 0.20
C LEU A 100 -12.43 25.41 1.70
N ARG A 101 -12.22 24.34 2.49
CA ARG A 101 -11.89 24.45 3.91
C ARG A 101 -10.57 25.20 4.14
N LYS A 102 -9.49 24.80 3.47
CA LYS A 102 -8.17 25.46 3.56
C LYS A 102 -8.24 26.93 3.12
N CYS A 103 -9.01 27.22 2.08
CA CYS A 103 -9.19 28.59 1.62
C CYS A 103 -9.99 29.45 2.62
N CYS A 104 -10.93 28.86 3.37
CA CYS A 104 -11.63 29.51 4.47
C CYS A 104 -10.71 29.77 5.66
N GLU A 105 -9.90 28.79 6.08
CA GLU A 105 -8.91 28.92 7.17
C GLU A 105 -7.89 30.03 6.85
N SER A 106 -7.48 30.15 5.58
CA SER A 106 -6.58 31.23 5.13
C SER A 106 -7.24 32.60 4.94
N GLY A 107 -8.54 32.73 5.19
CA GLY A 107 -9.30 33.98 5.00
C GLY A 107 -9.48 34.44 3.55
N LYS A 108 -9.15 33.60 2.55
CA LYS A 108 -9.30 33.94 1.12
C LYS A 108 -10.75 33.89 0.65
N ILE A 109 -11.59 33.09 1.33
CA ILE A 109 -13.00 32.88 1.04
C ILE A 109 -13.80 33.30 2.27
N ASP A 110 -14.83 34.12 2.05
CA ASP A 110 -15.82 34.44 3.06
C ASP A 110 -16.83 33.29 3.26
N LYS A 111 -17.44 33.21 4.45
CA LYS A 111 -18.39 32.16 4.83
C LYS A 111 -19.56 32.05 3.86
N HIS A 112 -20.10 33.17 3.37
CA HIS A 112 -21.21 33.14 2.41
C HIS A 112 -20.79 32.55 1.06
N LEU A 113 -19.62 32.96 0.57
CA LEU A 113 -19.09 32.45 -0.68
C LEU A 113 -18.73 30.95 -0.58
N TYR A 114 -18.25 30.50 0.58
CA TYR A 114 -18.00 29.09 0.86
C TYR A 114 -19.25 28.24 0.67
N HIS A 115 -20.40 28.64 1.24
CA HIS A 115 -21.65 27.86 1.14
C HIS A 115 -22.13 27.74 -0.31
N VAL A 116 -22.05 28.82 -1.09
CA VAL A 116 -22.41 28.79 -2.52
C VAL A 116 -21.49 27.86 -3.31
N LEU A 117 -20.18 27.95 -3.11
CA LEU A 117 -19.20 27.10 -3.82
C LEU A 117 -19.27 25.64 -3.37
N TYR A 118 -19.60 25.38 -2.11
CA TYR A 118 -19.81 24.03 -1.59
C TYR A 118 -21.00 23.33 -2.28
N ASN A 119 -22.13 24.03 -2.41
CA ASN A 119 -23.31 23.50 -3.08
C ASN A 119 -23.06 23.28 -4.59
N LYS A 120 -22.35 24.20 -5.24
CA LYS A 120 -21.92 24.04 -6.65
C LYS A 120 -20.96 22.86 -6.84
N SER A 121 -20.07 22.62 -5.88
CA SER A 121 -19.19 21.44 -5.89
C SER A 121 -20.00 20.14 -5.79
N LYS A 122 -20.98 20.10 -4.88
CA LYS A 122 -21.93 18.98 -4.77
C LYS A 122 -22.70 18.73 -6.07
N GLY A 123 -23.05 19.79 -6.77
CA GLY A 123 -23.73 19.75 -8.07
C GLY A 123 -22.84 19.35 -9.26
N ASN A 124 -21.61 18.88 -9.04
CA ASN A 124 -20.68 18.43 -10.10
C ASN A 124 -20.39 19.49 -11.18
N VAL A 125 -20.52 20.78 -10.83
CA VAL A 125 -20.19 21.92 -11.70
C VAL A 125 -18.69 21.98 -11.94
N PHE A 126 -17.89 21.63 -10.91
CA PHE A 126 -16.44 21.62 -11.00
C PHE A 126 -15.91 20.20 -11.28
N LYS A 127 -15.22 20.02 -12.40
CA LYS A 127 -14.58 18.74 -12.74
C LYS A 127 -13.22 18.56 -12.05
N ASN A 128 -12.46 19.65 -11.92
CA ASN A 128 -11.10 19.65 -11.39
C ASN A 128 -10.94 20.78 -10.36
N LYS A 129 -9.99 20.60 -9.43
CA LYS A 129 -9.59 21.65 -8.47
C LYS A 129 -9.21 22.97 -9.15
N HIS A 130 -8.54 22.90 -10.30
CA HIS A 130 -8.13 24.09 -11.06
C HIS A 130 -9.33 24.91 -11.54
N VAL A 131 -10.39 24.24 -12.01
CA VAL A 131 -11.62 24.92 -12.46
C VAL A 131 -12.26 25.66 -11.29
N LEU A 132 -12.35 25.00 -10.12
CA LEU A 132 -12.84 25.64 -8.89
C LEU A 132 -12.01 26.89 -8.55
N TRP A 133 -10.68 26.79 -8.58
CA TRP A 133 -9.79 27.93 -8.32
C TRP A 133 -10.03 29.10 -9.29
N ASN A 134 -10.10 28.84 -10.59
CA ASN A 134 -10.35 29.87 -11.60
C ASN A 134 -11.71 30.53 -11.42
N THR A 135 -12.74 29.75 -11.07
CA THR A 135 -14.06 30.32 -10.79
C THR A 135 -14.04 31.21 -9.55
N PHE A 136 -13.30 30.84 -8.50
CA PHE A 136 -13.11 31.68 -7.33
C PHE A 136 -12.38 32.99 -7.68
N THR A 137 -11.24 32.90 -8.38
CA THR A 137 -10.45 34.09 -8.75
C THR A 137 -11.24 35.05 -9.62
N SER A 138 -11.97 34.54 -10.61
CA SER A 138 -12.84 35.38 -11.47
C SER A 138 -14.00 36.01 -10.69
N LEU A 139 -14.61 35.30 -9.74
CA LEU A 139 -15.65 35.86 -8.87
C LEU A 139 -15.14 36.98 -7.95
N ARG A 140 -13.86 36.92 -7.55
CA ARG A 140 -13.21 37.98 -6.78
C ARG A 140 -12.96 39.22 -7.64
N LEU A 141 -12.48 39.05 -8.87
CA LEU A 141 -12.18 40.17 -9.78
C LEU A 141 -13.43 40.91 -10.26
N LYS A 142 -14.58 40.21 -10.32
CA LYS A 142 -15.86 40.80 -10.76
C LYS A 142 -16.62 41.54 -9.67
N ARG A 143 -16.15 41.54 -8.42
CA ARG A 143 -16.74 42.39 -7.38
C ARG A 143 -16.21 43.82 -7.58
N PRO A 144 -17.07 44.81 -7.85
CA PRO A 144 -16.60 46.19 -7.89
C PRO A 144 -15.96 46.53 -6.55
N ALA A 145 -14.82 47.23 -6.56
CA ALA A 145 -14.30 47.82 -5.34
C ALA A 145 -15.39 48.75 -4.79
N CYS A 146 -15.87 48.49 -3.58
CA CYS A 146 -16.79 49.41 -2.93
C CYS A 146 -16.05 50.74 -2.75
N SER A 147 -16.57 51.79 -3.39
CA SER A 147 -16.32 53.19 -3.06
C SER A 147 -16.69 53.49 -1.62
#